data_AF-A0A7J9M0T1-F1
#
_entry.id   AF-A0A7J9M0T1-F1
#
_cell.length_a   1.000
_cell.length_b   1.000
_cell.length_c   1.000
_cell.angle_alpha   90.00
_cell.angle_beta   90.00
_cell.angle_gamma   90.00
#
_symmetry.space_group_name_H-M   'P 1'
#
loop_
_entity.id
_entity.type
_entity.pdbx_description
1 polymer ?
#
loop_
_entity_poly.entity_id
_entity_poly.type
_entity_poly.pdbx_seq_one_letter_code
_entity_poly.pdbx_strand_id
1 'polypeptide(L)'
;MASLSGLCSSSPSLKPKHDRVVIPLFHKYSLAFPTRSNSCSKLSVAGEVSADLSKTNSVGVLKKAKQGGLEKDPKALWRRYVDWLYQHKELGLYLDVSRIGFSDEFVAEMEPRFQAAFKAMEDLEKGAIANPDEGRMVGHYWLRNAKLAPKPILQVQIEKTLDAVCKFADDVISGKIKPPSYPEGRFTQILSVGIGGSALGPQFVAEALAPDNPPLKIRFIDNTDPGGIDHQVAQLGPELASTLKI
;
A
#
# COMPACT_ATOMS: atom_id res chain seq x y z
N MET A 1 39.33 14.47 43.60
CA MET A 1 40.02 15.72 43.19
C MET A 1 39.56 16.04 41.77
N ALA A 2 38.68 16.97 41.41
CA ALA A 2 37.75 17.92 42.04
C ALA A 2 36.67 18.15 40.94
N SER A 3 35.37 17.95 41.16
CA SER A 3 34.37 18.90 41.66
C SER A 3 34.44 20.31 41.07
N LEU A 4 33.41 20.68 40.29
CA LEU A 4 32.78 22.00 40.37
C LEU A 4 31.26 21.85 40.24
N SER A 5 30.58 22.44 41.21
CA SER A 5 29.16 22.41 41.51
C SER A 5 28.66 23.84 41.69
N GLY A 6 27.38 24.08 41.37
CA GLY A 6 26.57 25.24 41.82
C GLY A 6 26.50 26.38 40.80
N LEU A 7 25.38 27.09 40.60
CA LEU A 7 24.23 27.43 41.45
C LEU A 7 23.00 27.68 40.53
N CYS A 8 21.82 27.08 40.73
CA CYS A 8 20.70 27.43 41.64
C CYS A 8 20.03 28.80 41.42
N SER A 9 18.75 28.80 40.99
CA SER A 9 17.61 29.59 41.54
C SER A 9 16.31 29.20 40.79
N SER A 10 15.35 28.41 41.31
CA SER A 10 14.25 28.71 42.28
C SER A 10 12.99 29.42 41.72
N SER A 11 11.99 28.62 41.30
CA SER A 11 10.53 28.65 41.63
C SER A 11 9.65 29.93 41.45
N PRO A 12 8.33 29.83 41.11
CA PRO A 12 7.37 29.03 41.87
C PRO A 12 6.33 28.19 41.10
N SER A 13 5.83 27.24 41.90
CA SER A 13 4.74 26.29 41.68
C SER A 13 3.40 26.97 41.41
N LEU A 14 2.70 26.54 40.36
CA LEU A 14 1.27 26.73 40.18
C LEU A 14 0.60 25.36 40.07
N LYS A 15 -0.18 25.00 41.09
CA LYS A 15 -1.08 23.84 41.09
C LYS A 15 -2.29 24.14 40.20
N PRO A 16 -2.70 23.26 39.27
CA PRO A 16 -4.01 23.37 38.67
C PRO A 16 -5.05 22.72 39.60
N LYS A 17 -6.10 23.49 39.92
CA LYS A 17 -7.31 23.00 40.58
C LYS A 17 -8.07 22.09 39.61
N HIS A 18 -8.66 21.03 40.17
CA HIS A 18 -9.70 20.26 39.53
C HIS A 18 -10.92 21.14 39.27
N ASP A 19 -11.30 21.30 38.01
CA ASP A 19 -12.69 21.53 37.61
C ASP A 19 -13.03 20.58 36.45
N ARG A 20 -14.00 19.70 36.70
CA ARG A 20 -14.55 18.78 35.71
C ARG A 20 -15.39 19.58 34.72
N VAL A 21 -14.88 19.76 33.51
CA VAL A 21 -15.70 20.10 32.34
C VAL A 21 -15.95 18.82 31.57
N VAL A 22 -17.19 18.33 31.65
CA VAL A 22 -17.69 17.24 30.82
C VAL A 22 -17.93 17.79 29.42
N ILE A 23 -17.07 17.44 28.47
CA ILE A 23 -17.29 17.67 27.03
C ILE A 23 -17.80 16.35 26.45
N PRO A 24 -18.96 16.30 25.77
CA PRO A 24 -19.46 15.07 25.19
C PRO A 24 -18.56 14.65 24.02
N LEU A 25 -17.80 13.57 24.22
CA LEU A 25 -16.93 12.97 23.22
C LEU A 25 -17.76 12.05 22.31
N PHE A 26 -18.36 12.62 21.26
CA PHE A 26 -18.83 11.86 20.11
C PHE A 26 -18.45 12.59 18.83
N HIS A 27 -17.25 12.34 18.33
CA HIS A 27 -16.93 12.53 16.93
C HIS A 27 -16.63 11.16 16.34
N LYS A 28 -17.65 10.56 15.74
CA LYS A 28 -17.51 9.39 14.89
C LYS A 28 -16.74 9.83 13.63
N TYR A 29 -15.45 9.55 13.57
CA TYR A 29 -14.76 9.49 12.28
C TYR A 29 -15.17 8.17 11.60
N SER A 30 -16.33 8.18 10.96
CA SER A 30 -16.66 7.18 9.95
C SER A 30 -16.04 7.67 8.65
N LEU A 31 -14.86 7.16 8.30
CA LEU A 31 -14.39 7.22 6.93
C LEU A 31 -15.21 6.20 6.13
N ALA A 32 -16.40 6.62 5.72
CA ALA A 32 -17.20 5.89 4.75
C ALA A 32 -16.50 6.01 3.39
N PHE A 33 -16.00 4.89 2.87
CA PHE A 33 -15.64 4.81 1.46
C PHE A 33 -16.93 5.00 0.63
N PRO A 34 -17.01 5.99 -0.27
CA PRO A 34 -18.19 6.17 -1.09
C PRO A 34 -18.43 4.93 -1.95
N THR A 35 -19.63 4.37 -1.83
CA THR A 35 -20.14 3.37 -2.76
C THR A 35 -20.20 3.96 -4.15
N ARG A 36 -19.52 3.30 -5.09
CA ARG A 36 -19.38 3.68 -6.49
C ARG A 36 -20.77 3.88 -7.14
N SER A 37 -21.20 5.12 -7.31
CA SER A 37 -22.36 5.45 -8.13
C SER A 37 -21.91 5.58 -9.59
N ASN A 38 -22.50 4.75 -10.45
CA ASN A 38 -22.28 4.79 -11.89
C ASN A 38 -23.02 5.99 -12.49
N SER A 39 -22.37 7.14 -12.53
CA SER A 39 -22.59 8.14 -13.58
C SER A 39 -21.44 9.13 -13.57
N CYS A 40 -20.44 8.94 -14.43
CA CYS A 40 -19.49 10.01 -14.70
C CYS A 40 -19.14 10.05 -16.19
N SER A 41 -19.45 11.20 -16.77
CA SER A 41 -19.20 11.61 -18.14
C SER A 41 -17.71 11.54 -18.46
N LYS A 42 -17.38 10.89 -19.60
CA LYS A 42 -16.05 10.89 -20.21
C LYS A 42 -15.61 12.31 -20.51
N LEU A 43 -14.59 12.80 -19.80
CA LEU A 43 -13.75 13.93 -20.20
C LEU A 43 -12.33 13.68 -19.65
N SER A 44 -11.66 12.68 -20.24
CA SER A 44 -10.21 12.59 -20.20
C SER A 44 -9.68 13.49 -21.32
N VAL A 45 -8.88 14.50 -20.97
CA VAL A 45 -8.08 15.23 -21.95
C VAL A 45 -6.78 14.44 -22.12
N ALA A 46 -6.88 13.36 -22.89
CA ALA A 46 -5.76 12.73 -23.56
C ALA A 46 -6.22 12.65 -25.02
N GLY A 47 -5.47 13.28 -25.93
CA GLY A 47 -5.86 13.38 -27.34
C GLY A 47 -6.15 12.01 -27.93
N GLU A 48 -7.29 11.87 -28.60
CA GLU A 48 -7.54 10.75 -29.51
C GLU A 48 -6.50 10.81 -30.63
N VAL A 49 -5.62 9.81 -30.71
CA VAL A 49 -4.67 9.68 -31.81
C VAL A 49 -5.43 9.09 -32.99
N SER A 50 -5.77 9.94 -33.97
CA SER A 50 -6.39 9.54 -35.23
C SER A 50 -5.43 8.70 -36.06
N ALA A 51 -5.83 7.48 -36.40
CA ALA A 51 -5.11 6.59 -37.30
C ALA A 51 -5.35 7.00 -38.76
N ASP A 52 -4.45 7.82 -39.32
CA ASP A 52 -4.29 7.96 -40.76
C ASP A 52 -2.81 8.14 -41.09
N LEU A 53 -2.12 7.01 -41.35
CA LEU A 53 -0.76 7.01 -41.89
C LEU A 53 -0.84 6.69 -43.39
N SER A 54 -0.69 7.76 -44.18
CA SER A 54 -0.51 7.71 -45.63
C SER A 54 0.75 6.92 -46.01
N LYS A 55 0.58 6.01 -46.96
CA LYS A 55 1.62 5.19 -47.58
C LYS A 55 2.70 6.04 -48.23
N THR A 56 3.97 5.79 -47.90
CA THR A 56 5.09 5.92 -48.84
C THR A 56 6.13 4.83 -48.58
N ASN A 57 6.28 3.94 -49.54
CA ASN A 57 7.38 2.99 -49.63
C ASN A 57 8.71 3.73 -49.86
N SER A 58 9.73 3.43 -49.07
CA SER A 58 11.11 3.48 -49.55
C SER A 58 11.96 2.42 -48.86
N VAL A 59 12.53 1.56 -49.69
CA VAL A 59 13.48 0.50 -49.33
C VAL A 59 14.84 1.15 -49.13
N GLY A 60 15.54 0.84 -48.04
CA GLY A 60 16.99 1.01 -47.98
C GLY A 60 17.59 1.40 -46.64
N VAL A 61 18.47 0.51 -46.16
CA VAL A 61 19.56 0.71 -45.20
C VAL A 61 19.17 0.63 -43.72
N LEU A 62 19.42 -0.55 -43.12
CA LEU A 62 19.63 -0.74 -41.69
C LEU A 62 20.77 0.19 -41.23
N LYS A 63 20.41 1.36 -40.69
CA LYS A 63 21.35 2.21 -39.96
C LYS A 63 21.58 1.60 -38.57
N LYS A 64 22.85 1.43 -38.21
CA LYS A 64 23.31 1.14 -36.85
C LYS A 64 22.48 1.97 -35.85
N ALA A 65 21.88 1.30 -34.87
CA ALA A 65 21.24 1.94 -33.73
C ALA A 65 22.24 2.92 -33.11
N LYS A 66 21.93 4.22 -33.23
CA LYS A 66 22.64 5.26 -32.49
C LYS A 66 22.40 4.92 -31.01
N GLN A 67 23.44 4.61 -30.25
CA GLN A 67 23.34 4.55 -28.79
C GLN A 67 22.89 5.94 -28.33
N GLY A 68 21.58 6.10 -28.16
CA GLY A 68 20.93 7.36 -27.82
C GLY A 68 21.28 7.70 -26.38
N GLY A 69 22.11 8.72 -26.19
CA GLY A 69 22.23 9.33 -24.87
C GLY A 69 20.87 9.85 -24.41
N LEU A 70 20.66 9.94 -23.10
CA LEU A 70 19.49 10.61 -22.51
C LEU A 70 19.27 11.98 -23.18
N GLU A 71 18.04 12.26 -23.60
CA GLU A 71 17.65 13.57 -24.13
C GLU A 71 17.93 14.65 -23.07
N LYS A 72 18.60 15.72 -23.49
CA LYS A 72 19.07 16.81 -22.61
C LYS A 72 18.52 18.17 -23.02
N ASP A 73 17.98 18.31 -24.24
CA ASP A 73 17.38 19.56 -24.68
C ASP A 73 16.12 19.85 -23.84
N PRO A 74 16.07 20.99 -23.10
CA PRO A 74 14.93 21.32 -22.27
C PRO A 74 13.61 21.42 -23.04
N LYS A 75 13.64 21.87 -24.31
CA LYS A 75 12.42 21.99 -25.14
C LYS A 75 11.92 20.62 -25.59
N ALA A 76 12.82 19.71 -25.96
CA ALA A 76 12.47 18.32 -26.25
C ALA A 76 11.93 17.61 -25.01
N LEU A 77 12.57 17.76 -23.85
CA LEU A 77 12.11 17.18 -22.58
C LEU A 77 10.73 17.72 -22.16
N TRP A 78 10.48 19.02 -22.34
CA TRP A 78 9.17 19.61 -22.06
C TRP A 78 8.07 19.00 -22.94
N ARG A 79 8.30 18.87 -24.25
CA ARG A 79 7.35 18.19 -25.15
C ARG A 79 7.11 16.75 -24.70
N ARG A 80 8.19 16.03 -24.41
CA ARG A 80 8.10 14.65 -23.95
C ARG A 80 7.35 14.51 -22.62
N TYR A 81 7.50 15.46 -21.71
CA TYR A 81 6.69 15.54 -20.48
C TYR A 81 5.21 15.71 -20.80
N VAL A 82 4.86 16.65 -21.68
CA VAL A 82 3.45 16.87 -22.07
C VAL A 82 2.85 15.63 -22.75
N ASP A 83 3.61 14.96 -23.61
CA ASP A 83 3.13 13.80 -24.37
C ASP A 83 2.99 12.54 -23.50
N TRP A 84 3.86 12.36 -22.50
CA TRP A 84 3.98 11.11 -21.75
C TRP A 84 3.57 11.19 -20.28
N LEU A 85 3.21 12.36 -19.77
CA LEU A 85 2.71 12.48 -18.40
C LEU A 85 1.38 11.73 -18.27
N TYR A 86 1.41 10.64 -17.52
CA TYR A 86 0.19 9.97 -17.10
C TYR A 86 -0.31 10.56 -15.78
N GLN A 87 -1.59 10.91 -15.73
CA GLN A 87 -2.25 11.42 -14.52
C GLN A 87 -3.49 10.58 -14.21
N HIS A 88 -3.52 9.96 -13.03
CA HIS A 88 -4.72 9.36 -12.47
C HIS A 88 -5.34 10.30 -11.43
N LYS A 89 -6.21 11.22 -11.89
CA LYS A 89 -6.77 12.32 -11.08
C LYS A 89 -7.41 11.85 -9.77
N GLU A 90 -8.22 10.79 -9.82
CA GLU A 90 -8.92 10.28 -8.63
C GLU A 90 -7.98 9.77 -7.53
N LEU A 91 -6.80 9.29 -7.92
CA LEU A 91 -5.79 8.77 -6.99
C LEU A 91 -4.73 9.82 -6.64
N GLY A 92 -4.76 10.99 -7.29
CA GLY A 92 -3.69 11.98 -7.20
C GLY A 92 -2.33 11.48 -7.69
N LEU A 93 -2.29 10.41 -8.50
CA LEU A 93 -1.06 9.79 -8.98
C LEU A 93 -0.61 10.42 -10.30
N TYR A 94 0.68 10.73 -10.38
CA TYR A 94 1.35 11.20 -11.60
C TYR A 94 2.52 10.27 -11.89
N LEU A 95 2.61 9.82 -13.14
CA LEU A 95 3.74 9.05 -13.64
C LEU A 95 4.37 9.82 -14.80
N ASP A 96 5.51 10.45 -14.51
CA ASP A 96 6.32 11.15 -15.50
C ASP A 96 7.44 10.22 -15.98
N VAL A 97 7.32 9.75 -17.22
CA VAL A 97 8.35 8.92 -17.86
C VAL A 97 9.26 9.72 -18.79
N SER A 98 9.15 11.05 -18.86
CA SER A 98 9.85 11.95 -19.81
C SER A 98 11.37 11.96 -19.73
N ARG A 99 11.94 11.39 -18.66
CA ARG A 99 13.39 11.27 -18.46
C ARG A 99 13.92 9.84 -18.56
N ILE A 100 13.08 8.89 -18.94
CA ILE A 100 13.50 7.51 -19.23
C ILE A 100 14.15 7.47 -20.62
N GLY A 101 15.27 6.77 -20.78
CA GLY A 101 16.06 6.76 -22.01
C GLY A 101 15.52 5.82 -23.10
N PHE A 102 14.25 5.96 -23.51
CA PHE A 102 13.69 5.24 -24.66
C PHE A 102 13.42 6.20 -25.82
N SER A 103 13.57 5.70 -27.05
CA SER A 103 13.20 6.42 -28.27
C SER A 103 11.81 6.01 -28.75
N ASP A 104 11.21 6.81 -29.63
CA ASP A 104 9.91 6.49 -30.22
C ASP A 104 9.98 5.21 -31.08
N GLU A 105 11.12 4.96 -31.74
CA GLU A 105 11.35 3.72 -32.48
C GLU A 105 11.36 2.51 -31.54
N PHE A 106 12.02 2.61 -30.38
CA PHE A 106 12.02 1.54 -29.40
C PHE A 106 10.62 1.25 -28.88
N VAL A 107 9.80 2.28 -28.63
CA VAL A 107 8.39 2.09 -28.23
C VAL A 107 7.62 1.35 -29.32
N ALA A 108 7.77 1.76 -30.59
CA ALA A 108 7.12 1.10 -31.71
C ALA A 108 7.55 -0.37 -31.85
N GLU A 109 8.84 -0.67 -31.64
CA GLU A 109 9.35 -2.05 -31.61
C GLU A 109 8.78 -2.88 -30.45
N MET A 110 8.47 -2.23 -29.31
CA MET A 110 7.90 -2.89 -28.12
C MET A 110 6.39 -3.12 -28.20
N GLU A 111 5.68 -2.46 -29.11
CA GLU A 111 4.22 -2.53 -29.25
C GLU A 111 3.66 -3.96 -29.25
N PRO A 112 4.18 -4.92 -30.05
CA PRO A 112 3.67 -6.30 -30.04
C PRO A 112 3.83 -6.99 -28.68
N ARG A 113 4.88 -6.64 -27.91
CA ARG A 113 5.14 -7.20 -26.58
C ARG A 113 4.18 -6.61 -25.55
N PHE A 114 3.83 -5.33 -25.66
CA PHE A 114 2.79 -4.72 -24.82
C PHE A 114 1.43 -5.37 -25.07
N GLN A 115 1.05 -5.57 -26.33
CA GLN A 115 -0.19 -6.28 -26.69
C GLN A 115 -0.22 -7.70 -26.11
N ALA A 116 0.89 -8.43 -26.22
CA ALA A 116 1.01 -9.76 -25.61
C ALA A 116 0.88 -9.70 -24.07
N ALA A 117 1.49 -8.71 -23.42
CA ALA A 117 1.40 -8.54 -21.97
C ALA A 117 -0.03 -8.20 -21.52
N PHE A 118 -0.74 -7.32 -22.22
CA PHE A 118 -2.12 -6.98 -21.91
C PHE A 118 -3.05 -8.18 -22.07
N LYS A 119 -2.88 -8.95 -23.14
CA LYS A 119 -3.62 -10.21 -23.32
C LYS A 119 -3.33 -11.21 -22.19
N ALA A 120 -2.06 -11.36 -21.80
CA ALA A 120 -1.68 -12.24 -20.70
C ALA A 120 -2.29 -11.79 -19.36
N MET A 121 -2.38 -10.47 -19.12
CA MET A 121 -3.07 -9.91 -17.96
C MET A 121 -4.57 -10.23 -17.98
N GLU A 122 -5.25 -10.07 -19.11
CA GLU A 122 -6.67 -10.45 -19.23
C GLU A 122 -6.91 -11.95 -18.97
N ASP A 123 -6.04 -12.81 -19.51
CA ASP A 123 -6.13 -14.26 -19.30
C ASP A 123 -5.90 -14.62 -17.82
N LEU A 124 -4.92 -13.97 -17.19
CA LEU A 124 -4.65 -14.09 -15.76
C LEU A 124 -5.85 -13.66 -14.93
N GLU A 125 -6.46 -12.51 -15.24
CA GLU A 125 -7.65 -11.97 -14.57
C GLU A 125 -8.87 -12.89 -14.68
N LYS A 126 -9.03 -13.58 -15.81
CA LYS A 126 -10.08 -14.60 -16.04
C LYS A 126 -9.78 -15.92 -15.33
N GLY A 127 -8.66 -16.05 -14.62
CA GLY A 127 -8.30 -17.22 -13.83
C GLY A 127 -7.55 -18.30 -14.61
N ALA A 128 -6.79 -17.94 -15.65
CA ALA A 128 -5.86 -18.87 -16.27
C ALA A 128 -4.84 -19.41 -15.25
N ILE A 129 -4.30 -20.60 -15.52
CA ILE A 129 -3.17 -21.15 -14.76
C ILE A 129 -1.92 -20.37 -15.14
N ALA A 130 -1.61 -19.34 -14.35
CA ALA A 130 -0.44 -18.48 -14.56
C ALA A 130 0.82 -19.06 -13.91
N ASN A 131 0.69 -19.94 -12.92
CA ASN A 131 1.81 -20.71 -12.36
C ASN A 131 1.72 -22.17 -12.84
N PRO A 132 2.34 -22.51 -13.98
CA PRO A 132 2.27 -23.86 -14.55
C PRO A 132 3.01 -24.89 -13.69
N ASP A 133 4.10 -24.51 -13.03
CA ASP A 133 4.93 -25.42 -12.22
C ASP A 133 4.14 -25.94 -11.00
N GLU A 134 3.31 -25.09 -10.40
CA GLU A 134 2.44 -25.47 -9.27
C GLU A 134 1.00 -25.80 -9.71
N GLY A 135 0.65 -25.60 -10.97
CA GLY A 135 -0.71 -25.77 -11.49
C GLY A 135 -1.74 -24.82 -10.83
N ARG A 136 -1.32 -23.59 -10.50
CA ARG A 136 -2.13 -22.63 -9.72
C ARG A 136 -2.54 -21.40 -10.52
N MET A 137 -3.74 -20.90 -10.20
CA MET A 137 -4.19 -19.57 -10.58
C MET A 137 -3.50 -18.51 -9.71
N VAL A 138 -3.40 -17.28 -10.21
CA VAL A 138 -2.89 -16.12 -9.46
C VAL A 138 -4.01 -15.09 -9.33
N GLY A 139 -4.46 -14.83 -8.09
CA GLY A 139 -5.72 -14.13 -7.82
C GLY A 139 -5.67 -13.07 -6.72
N HIS A 140 -4.51 -12.50 -6.42
CA HIS A 140 -4.35 -11.54 -5.33
C HIS A 140 -5.22 -10.27 -5.49
N TYR A 141 -5.55 -9.88 -6.72
CA TYR A 141 -6.47 -8.77 -7.02
C TYR A 141 -7.94 -9.12 -6.74
N TRP A 142 -8.33 -10.41 -6.78
CA TRP A 142 -9.66 -10.84 -6.32
C TRP A 142 -9.87 -10.53 -4.82
N LEU A 143 -8.80 -10.58 -4.03
CA LEU A 143 -8.85 -10.23 -2.60
C LEU A 143 -9.19 -8.75 -2.37
N ARG A 144 -8.95 -7.89 -3.37
CA ARG A 144 -9.30 -6.45 -3.35
C ARG A 144 -10.64 -6.16 -4.01
N ASN A 145 -11.08 -7.02 -4.92
CA ASN A 145 -12.39 -6.96 -5.57
C ASN A 145 -12.90 -8.37 -5.89
N ALA A 146 -13.67 -8.94 -4.95
CA ALA A 146 -14.10 -10.34 -5.01
C ALA A 146 -14.97 -10.67 -6.24
N LYS A 147 -15.62 -9.67 -6.83
CA LYS A 147 -16.45 -9.83 -8.03
C LYS A 147 -15.66 -10.24 -9.28
N LEU A 148 -14.34 -10.03 -9.26
CA LEU A 148 -13.45 -10.45 -10.34
C LEU A 148 -13.05 -11.93 -10.22
N ALA A 149 -13.40 -12.60 -9.13
CA ALA A 149 -13.04 -13.99 -8.95
C ALA A 149 -13.72 -14.86 -10.03
N PRO A 150 -12.99 -15.80 -10.66
CA PRO A 150 -13.49 -16.57 -11.80
C PRO A 150 -14.58 -17.59 -11.42
N LYS A 151 -14.77 -17.84 -10.11
CA LYS A 151 -15.75 -18.81 -9.59
C LYS A 151 -16.54 -18.16 -8.46
N PRO A 152 -17.88 -18.29 -8.44
CA PRO A 152 -18.73 -17.74 -7.37
C PRO A 152 -18.33 -18.22 -5.96
N ILE A 153 -17.87 -19.46 -5.82
CA ILE A 153 -17.41 -19.99 -4.53
C ILE A 153 -16.20 -19.21 -3.98
N LEU A 154 -15.28 -18.78 -4.84
CA LEU A 154 -14.11 -18.00 -4.44
C LEU A 154 -14.52 -16.60 -3.99
N GLN A 155 -15.44 -15.96 -4.72
CA GLN A 155 -16.01 -14.67 -4.32
C GLN A 155 -16.60 -14.76 -2.90
N VAL A 156 -17.48 -15.74 -2.66
CA VAL A 156 -18.13 -15.93 -1.35
C VAL A 156 -17.11 -16.22 -0.24
N GLN A 157 -16.06 -17.00 -0.53
CA GLN A 157 -15.00 -17.28 0.44
C GLN A 157 -14.21 -16.01 0.80
N ILE A 158 -13.88 -15.18 -0.18
CA ILE A 158 -13.17 -13.91 0.03
C ILE A 158 -14.02 -12.96 0.86
N GLU A 159 -15.28 -12.74 0.47
CA GLU A 159 -16.21 -11.85 1.17
C GLU A 159 -16.44 -12.30 2.62
N LYS A 160 -16.74 -13.59 2.84
CA LYS A 160 -16.91 -14.12 4.21
C LYS A 160 -15.67 -14.01 5.07
N THR A 161 -14.48 -14.22 4.48
CA THR A 161 -13.22 -14.12 5.22
C THR A 161 -12.95 -12.67 5.61
N LEU A 162 -13.17 -11.73 4.68
CA LEU A 162 -13.02 -10.30 4.96
C LEU A 162 -13.97 -9.85 6.07
N ASP A 163 -15.25 -10.24 6.00
CA ASP A 163 -16.23 -9.95 7.04
C ASP A 163 -15.82 -10.51 8.41
N ALA A 164 -15.31 -11.75 8.44
CA ALA A 164 -14.83 -12.38 9.67
C ALA A 164 -13.62 -11.64 10.26
N VAL A 165 -12.66 -11.24 9.43
CA VAL A 165 -11.46 -10.49 9.85
C VAL A 165 -11.85 -9.10 10.37
N CYS A 166 -12.71 -8.37 9.67
CA CYS A 166 -13.20 -7.06 10.11
C CYS A 166 -13.96 -7.17 11.44
N LYS A 167 -14.86 -8.14 11.57
CA LYS A 167 -15.60 -8.39 12.81
C LYS A 167 -14.66 -8.73 13.96
N PHE A 168 -13.65 -9.57 13.73
CA PHE A 168 -12.67 -9.92 14.74
C PHE A 168 -11.86 -8.69 15.18
N ALA A 169 -11.41 -7.86 14.24
CA ALA A 169 -10.71 -6.61 14.54
C ALA A 169 -11.57 -5.66 15.38
N ASP A 170 -12.84 -5.47 15.01
CA ASP A 170 -13.79 -4.64 15.76
C ASP A 170 -14.04 -5.18 17.18
N ASP A 171 -14.21 -6.50 17.31
CA ASP A 171 -14.41 -7.15 18.60
C ASP A 171 -13.16 -7.03 19.51
N VAL A 172 -11.95 -7.03 18.94
CA VAL A 172 -10.69 -6.77 19.66
C VAL A 172 -10.58 -5.30 20.08
N ILE A 173 -10.78 -4.36 19.15
CA ILE A 173 -10.63 -2.92 19.40
C ILE A 173 -11.68 -2.41 20.41
N SER A 174 -12.91 -2.92 20.33
CA SER A 174 -13.98 -2.59 21.29
C SER A 174 -13.79 -3.22 22.67
N GLY A 175 -12.83 -4.14 22.81
CA GLY A 175 -12.62 -4.91 24.04
C GLY A 175 -13.73 -5.92 24.30
N LYS A 176 -14.49 -6.36 23.29
CA LYS A 176 -15.39 -7.51 23.44
C LYS A 176 -14.59 -8.81 23.55
N ILE A 177 -13.54 -8.94 22.74
CA ILE A 177 -12.49 -9.95 22.90
C ILE A 177 -11.42 -9.31 23.78
N LYS A 178 -11.09 -9.98 24.89
CA LYS A 178 -10.22 -9.44 25.95
C LYS A 178 -9.04 -10.36 26.21
N PRO A 179 -7.90 -9.83 26.70
CA PRO A 179 -6.83 -10.67 27.22
C PRO A 179 -7.30 -11.46 28.46
N PRO A 180 -6.77 -12.67 28.71
CA PRO A 180 -7.23 -13.52 29.81
C PRO A 180 -7.01 -12.96 31.22
N SER A 181 -6.00 -12.11 31.43
CA SER A 181 -5.50 -11.81 32.78
C SER A 181 -5.08 -10.35 32.99
N TYR A 182 -5.43 -9.44 32.09
CA TYR A 182 -4.98 -8.04 32.17
C TYR A 182 -6.00 -7.14 32.89
N PRO A 183 -5.59 -6.34 33.90
CA PRO A 183 -6.49 -5.53 34.73
C PRO A 183 -7.36 -4.52 33.96
N GLU A 184 -6.84 -3.97 32.85
CA GLU A 184 -7.59 -3.01 32.01
C GLU A 184 -8.55 -3.68 31.02
N GLY A 185 -8.52 -5.01 30.91
CA GLY A 185 -9.50 -5.78 30.15
C GLY A 185 -9.53 -5.55 28.64
N ARG A 186 -8.44 -5.04 28.03
CA ARG A 186 -8.30 -4.86 26.58
C ARG A 186 -6.89 -5.19 26.10
N PHE A 187 -6.77 -5.57 24.84
CA PHE A 187 -5.46 -5.67 24.19
C PHE A 187 -4.88 -4.28 23.95
N THR A 188 -3.58 -4.14 24.13
CA THR A 188 -2.84 -2.89 23.87
C THR A 188 -1.78 -3.08 22.80
N GLN A 189 -1.29 -4.31 22.60
CA GLN A 189 -0.25 -4.63 21.65
C GLN A 189 -0.72 -5.73 20.69
N ILE A 190 -0.16 -5.72 19.47
CA ILE A 190 -0.20 -6.84 18.52
C ILE A 190 1.24 -7.31 18.31
N LEU A 191 1.47 -8.62 18.42
CA LEU A 191 2.72 -9.26 18.02
C LEU A 191 2.44 -10.15 16.81
N SER A 192 2.83 -9.70 15.63
CA SER A 192 2.69 -10.45 14.39
C SER A 192 3.95 -11.28 14.14
N VAL A 193 3.79 -12.59 13.96
CA VAL A 193 4.88 -13.53 13.77
C VAL A 193 4.78 -14.15 12.38
N GLY A 194 5.74 -13.86 11.50
CA GLY A 194 5.71 -14.39 10.15
C GLY A 194 6.99 -14.05 9.38
N ILE A 195 7.33 -14.84 8.37
CA ILE A 195 8.53 -14.61 7.55
C ILE A 195 8.16 -14.23 6.11
N GLY A 196 9.01 -13.42 5.47
CA GLY A 196 8.84 -13.05 4.06
C GLY A 196 7.52 -12.31 3.81
N GLY A 197 6.71 -12.81 2.89
CA GLY A 197 5.43 -12.19 2.51
C GLY A 197 4.44 -12.02 3.68
N SER A 198 4.53 -12.89 4.69
CA SER A 198 3.65 -12.85 5.87
C SER A 198 4.01 -11.74 6.87
N ALA A 199 5.22 -11.15 6.79
CA ALA A 199 5.62 -10.03 7.63
C ALA A 199 5.85 -8.74 6.85
N LEU A 200 6.57 -8.79 5.72
CA LEU A 200 6.99 -7.59 4.98
C LEU A 200 5.80 -6.76 4.48
N GLY A 201 4.74 -7.41 3.99
CA GLY A 201 3.53 -6.73 3.54
C GLY A 201 2.81 -5.99 4.68
N PRO A 202 2.42 -6.71 5.77
CA PRO A 202 1.84 -6.08 6.95
C PRO A 202 2.71 -4.99 7.57
N GLN A 203 4.02 -5.19 7.65
CA GLN A 203 4.97 -4.20 8.19
C GLN A 203 5.01 -2.93 7.35
N PHE A 204 5.11 -3.06 6.02
CA PHE A 204 5.09 -1.91 5.12
C PHE A 204 3.79 -1.11 5.24
N VAL A 205 2.64 -1.78 5.27
CA VAL A 205 1.34 -1.12 5.37
C VAL A 205 1.16 -0.46 6.75
N ALA A 206 1.60 -1.10 7.83
CA ALA A 206 1.56 -0.53 9.16
C ALA A 206 2.41 0.74 9.25
N GLU A 207 3.64 0.73 8.77
CA GLU A 207 4.51 1.91 8.77
C GLU A 207 3.96 3.05 7.92
N ALA A 208 3.39 2.74 6.75
CA ALA A 208 2.91 3.74 5.82
C ALA A 208 1.57 4.39 6.23
N LEU A 209 0.68 3.63 6.89
CA LEU A 209 -0.72 4.04 7.10
C LEU A 209 -1.17 4.10 8.57
N ALA A 210 -0.39 3.58 9.53
CA ALA A 210 -0.79 3.67 10.93
C ALA A 210 -0.85 5.13 11.39
N PRO A 211 -1.85 5.52 12.20
CA PRO A 211 -1.85 6.83 12.83
C PRO A 211 -0.74 6.92 13.87
N ASP A 212 -0.31 8.14 14.23
CA ASP A 212 0.76 8.38 15.21
C ASP A 212 0.51 7.69 16.57
N ASN A 213 -0.76 7.51 16.94
CA ASN A 213 -1.17 6.83 18.16
C ASN A 213 -2.25 5.79 17.85
N PRO A 214 -1.88 4.59 17.38
CA PRO A 214 -2.83 3.55 17.03
C PRO A 214 -3.46 2.94 18.30
N PRO A 215 -4.70 2.40 18.21
CA PRO A 215 -5.37 1.80 19.36
C PRO A 215 -4.63 0.56 19.90
N LEU A 216 -3.90 -0.15 19.03
CA LEU A 216 -2.96 -1.20 19.41
C LEU A 216 -1.61 -0.92 18.73
N LYS A 217 -0.49 -1.00 19.48
CA LYS A 217 0.83 -0.89 18.85
C LYS A 217 1.21 -2.24 18.27
N ILE A 218 1.75 -2.24 17.05
CA ILE A 218 2.09 -3.47 16.33
C ILE A 218 3.59 -3.68 16.40
N ARG A 219 4.00 -4.91 16.71
CA ARG A 219 5.39 -5.40 16.64
C ARG A 219 5.45 -6.61 15.74
N PHE A 220 6.61 -6.82 15.12
CA PHE A 220 6.84 -7.91 14.18
C PHE A 220 8.00 -8.77 14.66
N ILE A 221 7.83 -10.09 14.54
CA ILE A 221 8.91 -11.07 14.59
C ILE A 221 8.98 -11.71 13.20
N ASP A 222 10.05 -11.40 12.48
CA ASP A 222 10.24 -11.79 11.08
C ASP A 222 11.48 -12.65 10.83
N ASN A 223 12.30 -12.85 11.86
CA ASN A 223 13.49 -13.68 11.82
C ASN A 223 13.36 -14.90 12.75
N THR A 224 14.25 -15.87 12.56
CA THR A 224 14.32 -17.10 13.37
C THR A 224 15.46 -17.06 14.40
N ASP A 225 16.15 -15.93 14.52
CA ASP A 225 17.24 -15.78 15.48
C ASP A 225 16.67 -15.66 16.90
N PRO A 226 16.99 -16.59 17.83
CA PRO A 226 16.51 -16.52 19.20
C PRO A 226 16.86 -15.20 19.89
N GLY A 227 18.02 -14.62 19.59
CA GLY A 227 18.42 -13.34 20.17
C GLY A 227 17.48 -12.19 19.79
N GLY A 228 17.06 -12.14 18.52
CA GLY A 228 16.06 -11.18 18.04
C GLY A 228 14.69 -11.36 18.69
N ILE A 229 14.24 -12.61 18.84
CA ILE A 229 12.98 -12.94 19.50
C ILE A 229 13.00 -12.54 20.97
N ASP A 230 14.05 -12.93 21.70
CA ASP A 230 14.24 -12.60 23.11
C ASP A 230 14.25 -11.08 23.31
N HIS A 231 14.87 -10.34 22.41
CA HIS A 231 14.87 -8.88 22.44
C HIS A 231 13.45 -8.30 22.29
N GLN A 232 12.64 -8.77 21.34
CA GLN A 232 11.26 -8.31 21.16
C GLN A 232 10.38 -8.63 22.37
N VAL A 233 10.51 -9.84 22.92
CA VAL A 233 9.75 -10.27 24.10
C VAL A 233 10.17 -9.45 25.34
N ALA A 234 11.47 -9.21 25.53
CA ALA A 234 11.97 -8.39 26.62
C ALA A 234 11.47 -6.93 26.54
N GLN A 235 11.38 -6.37 25.33
CA GLN A 235 10.83 -5.02 25.12
C GLN A 235 9.32 -4.92 25.43
N LEU A 236 8.55 -5.98 25.19
CA LEU A 236 7.14 -6.02 25.57
C LEU A 236 6.96 -6.01 27.10
N GLY A 237 7.81 -6.74 27.83
CA GLY A 237 7.80 -6.77 29.30
C GLY A 237 6.40 -7.02 29.86
N PRO A 238 5.85 -6.14 30.72
CA PRO A 238 4.52 -6.33 31.31
C PRO A 238 3.37 -6.22 30.30
N GLU A 239 3.57 -5.56 29.16
CA GLU A 239 2.56 -5.44 28.09
C GLU A 239 2.32 -6.78 27.37
N LEU A 240 3.17 -7.78 27.60
CA LEU A 240 2.97 -9.13 27.08
C LEU A 240 1.60 -9.71 27.51
N ALA A 241 1.14 -9.40 28.71
CA ALA A 241 -0.16 -9.85 29.23
C ALA A 241 -1.37 -9.24 28.48
N SER A 242 -1.18 -8.12 27.79
CA SER A 242 -2.16 -7.43 26.96
C SER A 242 -1.80 -7.47 25.46
N THR A 243 -0.96 -8.42 25.05
CA THR A 243 -0.54 -8.60 23.66
C THR A 243 -1.39 -9.66 22.95
N LEU A 244 -1.97 -9.28 21.82
CA LEU A 244 -2.60 -10.22 20.88
C LEU A 244 -1.51 -10.77 19.94
N LYS A 245 -1.34 -12.09 19.91
CA LYS A 245 -0.43 -12.74 18.96
C LYS A 245 -1.18 -13.13 17.68
N ILE A 246 -0.63 -12.75 16.53
CA ILE A 246 -1.13 -13.13 15.19
C ILE A 246 -0.06 -13.92 14.47
#